data_AF-A0A2V6G6F2-F1
#
_entry.id   AF-A0A2V6G6F2-F1
#
_cell.length_a   1.000
_cell.length_b   1.000
_cell.length_c   1.000
_cell.angle_alpha   90.00
_cell.angle_beta   90.00
_cell.angle_gamma   90.00
#
_symmetry.space_group_name_H-M   'P 1'
#
loop_
_entity.id
_entity.type
_entity.pdbx_description
1 polymer ?
#
loop_
_entity_poly.entity_id
_entity_poly.type
_entity_poly.pdbx_seq_one_letter_code
_entity_poly.pdbx_strand_id
1 'polypeptide(L)'
;MSSAERKAFAAASLYNETRMFVGHYSVAFACRTERNRIPLWVLFVAVQFLDYIWATLVLLGIEKLRVIKGFTAGSMLDSYFHPYSHSLVTAVIWSVVAAFVYKTVCSRHDCHYSKSVPLMIGLAVFSHWILDLVAHPRDLAIYDNTWKVGFGLWNYRDPEFALEIALLAGGIALYLTRNAMPTIRKGAVIAFGTALVIVQIGDTYVPRTALTDTATVTGVWVFYTLFVLIAFAVEKIGVRTKSNTP
;
A
#
# COMPACT_ATOMS: atom_id res chain seq x y z
N MET A 1 5.46 12.56 38.14
CA MET A 1 5.91 12.57 36.74
C MET A 1 6.24 14.01 36.33
N SER A 2 7.50 14.27 35.98
CA SER A 2 8.03 15.59 35.62
C SER A 2 7.49 16.06 34.26
N SER A 3 7.60 17.37 33.97
CA SER A 3 7.23 17.93 32.66
C SER A 3 8.03 17.30 31.50
N ALA A 4 9.30 16.95 31.74
CA ALA A 4 10.15 16.26 30.78
C ALA A 4 9.70 14.80 30.56
N GLU A 5 9.30 14.10 31.62
CA GLU A 5 8.76 12.73 31.54
C GLU A 5 7.42 12.70 30.79
N ARG A 6 6.56 13.71 30.99
CA ARG A 6 5.30 13.85 30.24
C ARG A 6 5.53 14.16 28.76
N LYS A 7 6.54 14.97 28.42
CA LYS A 7 6.93 15.22 27.02
C LYS A 7 7.58 14.00 26.37
N ALA A 8 8.40 13.25 27.10
CA ALA A 8 8.97 11.99 26.64
C ALA A 8 7.90 10.91 26.45
N PHE A 9 6.90 10.84 27.34
CA PHE A 9 5.76 9.95 27.21
C PHE A 9 4.81 10.36 26.07
N ALA A 10 4.59 11.66 25.87
CA ALA A 10 3.84 12.18 24.73
C ALA A 10 4.57 11.97 23.40
N ALA A 11 5.90 12.12 23.37
CA ALA A 11 6.73 11.82 22.21
C ALA A 11 6.76 10.31 21.92
N ALA A 12 6.85 9.46 22.95
CA ALA A 12 6.78 8.00 22.80
C ALA A 12 5.37 7.52 22.36
N SER A 13 4.32 8.21 22.78
CA SER A 13 2.94 7.98 22.31
C SER A 13 2.75 8.34 20.83
N LEU A 14 3.58 9.25 20.30
CA LEU A 14 3.61 9.57 18.86
C LEU A 14 4.38 8.54 18.03
N TYR A 15 5.10 7.59 18.66
CA TYR A 15 5.77 6.46 17.99
C TYR A 15 4.91 5.18 17.99
N ASN A 16 3.60 5.31 17.80
CA ASN A 16 2.72 4.18 17.48
C ASN A 16 2.81 3.88 15.97
N GLU A 17 3.98 3.38 15.55
CA GLU A 17 4.32 3.10 14.16
C GLU A 17 3.63 1.82 13.68
N THR A 18 2.69 1.98 12.75
CA THR A 18 1.91 0.91 12.14
C THR A 18 2.60 0.27 10.95
N ARG A 19 2.26 -0.99 10.72
CA ARG A 19 2.81 -1.84 9.67
C ARG A 19 2.53 -1.27 8.29
N MET A 20 3.54 -1.20 7.45
CA MET A 20 3.42 -0.72 6.08
C MET A 20 4.17 -1.65 5.14
N PHE A 21 3.46 -2.31 4.24
CA PHE A 21 4.06 -3.06 3.15
C PHE A 21 4.35 -2.12 1.99
N VAL A 22 5.55 -1.55 1.99
CA VAL A 22 5.95 -0.56 0.99
C VAL A 22 6.17 -1.21 -0.39
N GLY A 23 6.51 -2.51 -0.41
CA GLY A 23 6.75 -3.27 -1.64
C GLY A 23 5.61 -3.20 -2.65
N HIS A 24 4.35 -3.15 -2.22
CA HIS A 24 3.17 -3.10 -3.08
C HIS A 24 3.08 -1.83 -3.93
N TYR A 25 3.58 -0.69 -3.42
CA TYR A 25 3.61 0.57 -4.17
C TYR A 25 4.54 0.51 -5.39
N SER A 26 5.46 -0.47 -5.45
CA SER A 26 6.28 -0.72 -6.65
C SER A 26 5.43 -0.92 -7.91
N VAL A 27 4.31 -1.64 -7.78
CA VAL A 27 3.40 -1.91 -8.90
C VAL A 27 2.71 -0.64 -9.36
N ALA A 28 2.35 0.26 -8.44
CA ALA A 28 1.76 1.54 -8.79
C ALA A 28 2.73 2.40 -9.61
N PHE A 29 4.00 2.48 -9.20
CA PHE A 29 5.04 3.16 -9.98
C PHE A 29 5.29 2.49 -11.33
N ALA A 30 5.42 1.15 -11.36
CA ALA A 30 5.69 0.40 -12.59
C ALA A 30 4.55 0.49 -13.62
N CYS A 31 3.30 0.50 -13.14
CA CYS A 31 2.09 0.54 -13.96
C CYS A 31 1.85 1.93 -14.55
N ARG A 32 2.20 3.00 -13.82
CA ARG A 32 1.91 4.38 -14.26
C ARG A 32 2.72 4.77 -15.50
N THR A 33 2.00 5.13 -16.57
CA THR A 33 2.58 5.66 -17.82
C THR A 33 1.76 6.83 -18.35
N GLU A 34 2.37 7.71 -19.15
CA GLU A 34 1.64 8.78 -19.84
C GLU A 34 0.55 8.25 -20.78
N ARG A 35 0.77 7.06 -21.37
CA ARG A 35 -0.15 6.43 -22.32
C ARG A 35 -1.45 5.97 -21.66
N ASN A 36 -1.38 5.39 -20.45
CA ASN A 36 -2.58 4.90 -19.77
C ASN A 36 -3.37 6.00 -19.05
N ARG A 37 -2.75 7.18 -18.81
CA ARG A 37 -3.38 8.35 -18.17
C ARG A 37 -4.00 8.11 -16.78
N ILE A 38 -3.75 6.97 -16.15
CA ILE A 38 -4.24 6.64 -14.81
C ILE A 38 -3.47 7.50 -13.80
N PRO A 39 -4.10 8.33 -12.96
CA PRO A 39 -3.35 9.10 -11.97
C PRO A 39 -2.55 8.20 -11.01
N LEU A 40 -1.35 8.62 -10.60
CA LEU A 40 -0.49 7.83 -9.72
C LEU A 40 -1.18 7.54 -8.38
N TRP A 41 -1.87 8.53 -7.81
CA TRP A 41 -2.61 8.36 -6.56
C TRP A 41 -3.73 7.33 -6.67
N VAL A 42 -4.36 7.18 -7.84
CA VAL A 42 -5.37 6.12 -8.07
C VAL A 42 -4.72 4.75 -8.04
N LEU A 43 -3.52 4.61 -8.61
CA LEU A 43 -2.78 3.36 -8.57
C LEU A 43 -2.31 3.02 -7.14
N PHE A 44 -1.97 4.03 -6.33
CA PHE A 44 -1.69 3.84 -4.90
C PHE A 44 -2.90 3.30 -4.14
N VAL A 45 -4.10 3.84 -4.41
CA VAL A 45 -5.34 3.28 -3.85
C VAL A 45 -5.56 1.85 -4.35
N ALA A 46 -5.33 1.58 -5.64
CA ALA A 46 -5.58 0.27 -6.23
C ALA A 46 -4.68 -0.83 -5.63
N VAL A 47 -3.36 -0.60 -5.54
CA VAL A 47 -2.43 -1.62 -5.00
C VAL A 47 -2.64 -1.87 -3.50
N GLN A 48 -3.34 -0.98 -2.79
CA GLN A 48 -3.63 -1.10 -1.37
C GLN A 48 -5.13 -1.34 -1.07
N PHE A 49 -5.92 -1.62 -2.11
CA PHE A 49 -7.37 -1.68 -1.99
C PHE A 49 -7.83 -2.79 -1.05
N LEU A 50 -7.17 -3.96 -1.09
CA LEU A 50 -7.48 -5.08 -0.20
C LEU A 50 -7.21 -4.73 1.27
N ASP A 51 -6.12 -4.01 1.54
CA ASP A 51 -5.79 -3.54 2.89
C ASP A 51 -6.75 -2.50 3.43
N TYR A 52 -7.26 -1.59 2.59
CA TYR A 52 -8.32 -0.66 3.02
C TYR A 52 -9.57 -1.41 3.44
N ILE A 53 -9.93 -2.47 2.71
CA ILE A 53 -11.06 -3.34 3.06
C ILE A 53 -10.75 -4.09 4.36
N TRP A 54 -9.60 -4.75 4.45
CA TRP A 54 -9.16 -5.50 5.62
C TRP A 54 -9.13 -4.64 6.89
N ALA A 55 -8.48 -3.48 6.85
CA ALA A 55 -8.41 -2.55 7.97
C ALA A 55 -9.81 -2.13 8.43
N THR A 56 -10.73 -1.89 7.49
CA THR A 56 -12.13 -1.57 7.79
C THR A 56 -12.86 -2.75 8.43
N LEU A 57 -12.71 -3.96 7.88
CA LEU A 57 -13.37 -5.16 8.39
C LEU A 57 -12.85 -5.56 9.78
N VAL A 58 -11.57 -5.33 10.07
CA VAL A 58 -10.99 -5.52 11.40
C VAL A 58 -11.53 -4.50 12.39
N LEU A 59 -11.64 -3.22 12.01
CA LEU A 59 -12.27 -2.18 12.85
C LEU A 59 -13.74 -2.49 13.17
N LEU A 60 -14.46 -3.10 12.22
CA LEU A 60 -15.83 -3.57 12.41
C LEU A 60 -15.93 -4.90 13.19
N GLY A 61 -14.79 -5.53 13.49
CA GLY A 61 -14.74 -6.82 14.17
C GLY A 61 -15.23 -8.00 13.33
N ILE A 62 -15.30 -7.85 12.01
CA ILE A 62 -15.66 -8.92 11.06
C ILE A 62 -14.45 -9.80 10.79
N GLU A 63 -13.33 -9.17 10.40
CA GLU A 63 -12.04 -9.83 10.25
C GLU A 63 -11.23 -9.70 11.55
N LYS A 64 -10.28 -10.62 11.74
CA LYS A 64 -9.53 -10.74 12.99
C LYS A 64 -8.04 -10.72 12.75
N LEU A 65 -7.40 -9.88 13.55
CA LEU A 65 -5.96 -9.72 13.66
C LEU A 65 -5.58 -10.01 15.11
N ARG A 66 -4.33 -10.42 15.30
CA ARG A 66 -3.60 -10.25 16.56
C ARG A 66 -2.18 -9.81 16.26
N VAL A 67 -1.63 -8.92 17.07
CA VAL A 67 -0.23 -8.48 16.95
C VAL A 67 0.61 -9.20 17.99
N ILE A 68 1.44 -10.14 17.55
CA ILE A 68 2.26 -10.98 18.44
C ILE A 68 3.72 -10.70 18.17
N LYS A 69 4.43 -10.09 19.13
CA LYS A 69 5.87 -9.83 18.99
C LYS A 69 6.63 -11.12 18.64
N GLY A 70 7.35 -11.10 17.53
CA GLY A 70 8.10 -12.25 17.02
C GLY A 70 7.26 -13.33 16.33
N PHE A 71 6.03 -13.02 15.88
CA PHE A 71 5.21 -13.95 15.09
C PHE A 71 5.97 -14.52 13.88
N THR A 72 6.57 -13.64 13.08
CA THR A 72 7.63 -13.98 12.13
C THR A 72 8.83 -13.05 12.33
N ALA A 73 9.93 -13.28 11.61
CA ALA A 73 11.12 -12.44 11.72
C ALA A 73 10.92 -11.04 11.12
N GLY A 74 10.17 -10.93 10.02
CA GLY A 74 9.86 -9.68 9.32
C GLY A 74 8.53 -9.04 9.74
N SER A 75 7.60 -9.82 10.30
CA SER A 75 6.24 -9.35 10.58
C SER A 75 5.70 -9.84 11.92
N MET A 76 5.39 -8.86 12.77
CA MET A 76 4.53 -8.92 13.95
C MET A 76 3.06 -9.45 13.76
N LEU A 77 2.55 -9.53 12.51
CA LEU A 77 1.10 -9.47 12.17
C LEU A 77 0.62 -10.90 11.99
N ASP A 78 -0.32 -11.34 12.82
CA ASP A 78 -1.04 -12.59 12.61
C ASP A 78 -2.51 -12.28 12.32
N SER A 79 -2.80 -12.13 11.03
CA SER A 79 -4.15 -11.94 10.54
C SER A 79 -4.83 -13.31 10.41
N TYR A 80 -5.22 -13.92 11.53
CA TYR A 80 -5.64 -15.32 11.52
C TYR A 80 -7.01 -15.57 10.85
N PHE A 81 -7.83 -14.53 10.64
CA PHE A 81 -9.12 -14.62 9.96
C PHE A 81 -9.36 -13.37 9.09
N HIS A 82 -9.06 -13.47 7.78
CA HIS A 82 -9.26 -12.39 6.79
C HIS A 82 -9.83 -12.86 5.44
N PRO A 83 -10.80 -13.79 5.39
CA PRO A 83 -11.23 -14.40 4.13
C PRO A 83 -11.99 -13.44 3.20
N TYR A 84 -12.53 -12.33 3.71
CA TYR A 84 -13.39 -11.42 2.95
C TYR A 84 -12.59 -10.36 2.20
N SER A 85 -11.41 -10.00 2.71
CA SER A 85 -10.47 -9.08 2.06
C SER A 85 -9.42 -9.83 1.25
N HIS A 86 -8.82 -10.89 1.80
CA HIS A 86 -7.55 -11.45 1.33
C HIS A 86 -7.61 -12.94 0.93
N SER A 87 -8.79 -13.55 0.81
CA SER A 87 -8.86 -14.85 0.11
C SER A 87 -8.60 -14.67 -1.39
N LEU A 88 -8.07 -15.70 -2.07
CA LEU A 88 -7.86 -15.62 -3.53
C LEU A 88 -9.16 -15.28 -4.27
N VAL A 89 -10.27 -15.92 -3.89
CA VAL A 89 -11.58 -15.67 -4.51
C VAL A 89 -12.03 -14.22 -4.28
N THR A 90 -11.92 -13.71 -3.05
CA THR A 90 -12.36 -12.32 -2.77
C THR A 90 -11.41 -11.30 -3.36
N ALA A 91 -10.10 -11.55 -3.42
CA ALA A 91 -9.14 -10.70 -4.11
C ALA A 91 -9.52 -10.53 -5.60
N VAL A 92 -9.88 -11.62 -6.29
CA VAL A 92 -10.38 -11.57 -7.67
C VAL A 92 -11.69 -10.77 -7.77
N ILE A 93 -12.63 -10.98 -6.86
CA ILE A 93 -13.90 -10.23 -6.82
C ILE A 93 -13.63 -8.74 -6.65
N TRP A 94 -12.80 -8.35 -5.67
CA TRP A 94 -12.45 -6.96 -5.41
C TRP A 94 -11.70 -6.31 -6.58
N SER A 95 -10.84 -7.06 -7.29
CA SER A 95 -10.23 -6.61 -8.53
C SER A 95 -11.25 -6.29 -9.63
N VAL A 96 -12.26 -7.15 -9.81
CA VAL A 96 -13.35 -6.91 -10.77
C VAL A 96 -14.21 -5.72 -10.35
N VAL A 97 -14.55 -5.62 -9.06
CA VAL A 97 -15.30 -4.49 -8.50
C VAL A 97 -14.55 -3.19 -8.71
N ALA A 98 -13.26 -3.13 -8.39
CA ALA A 98 -12.44 -1.93 -8.57
C ALA A 98 -12.35 -1.51 -10.05
N ALA A 99 -12.17 -2.45 -10.97
CA ALA A 99 -12.20 -2.19 -12.41
C ALA A 99 -13.55 -1.61 -12.86
N PHE A 100 -14.66 -2.18 -12.37
CA PHE A 100 -16.00 -1.73 -12.70
C PHE A 100 -16.32 -0.33 -12.11
N VAL A 101 -15.95 -0.10 -10.85
CA VAL A 101 -16.09 1.20 -10.17
C VAL A 101 -15.30 2.26 -10.93
N TYR A 102 -14.03 1.98 -11.26
CA TYR A 102 -13.22 2.92 -12.05
C TYR A 102 -13.88 3.24 -13.40
N LYS A 103 -14.31 2.21 -14.14
CA LYS A 103 -15.00 2.38 -15.43
C LYS A 103 -16.23 3.28 -15.29
N THR A 104 -17.10 3.00 -14.31
CA THR A 104 -18.37 3.73 -14.14
C THR A 104 -18.17 5.16 -13.66
N VAL A 105 -17.24 5.42 -12.73
CA VAL A 105 -16.89 6.77 -12.27
C VAL A 105 -16.30 7.58 -13.43
N CYS A 106 -15.32 7.01 -14.14
CA CYS A 106 -14.67 7.70 -15.25
C CYS A 106 -15.61 7.96 -16.43
N SER A 107 -16.58 7.07 -16.70
CA SER A 107 -17.62 7.32 -17.70
C SER A 107 -18.61 8.41 -17.31
N ARG A 108 -18.83 8.66 -16.01
CA ARG A 108 -19.69 9.77 -15.54
C ARG A 108 -18.99 11.14 -15.56
N HIS A 109 -17.66 11.15 -15.53
CA HIS A 109 -16.84 12.36 -15.47
C HIS A 109 -16.03 12.61 -16.76
N ASP A 110 -16.49 12.07 -17.90
CA ASP A 110 -15.88 12.25 -19.23
C ASP A 110 -14.35 12.05 -19.27
N CYS A 111 -13.87 11.08 -18.50
CA CYS A 111 -12.44 10.79 -18.45
C CYS A 111 -12.01 10.13 -19.77
N HIS A 112 -11.02 10.71 -20.45
CA HIS A 112 -10.43 10.12 -21.66
C HIS A 112 -9.36 9.08 -21.30
N TYR A 113 -9.75 7.79 -21.30
CA TYR A 113 -8.86 6.66 -21.05
C TYR A 113 -8.98 5.57 -22.15
N SER A 114 -7.93 4.76 -22.32
CA SER A 114 -7.95 3.59 -23.21
C SER A 114 -8.86 2.50 -22.66
N LYS A 115 -9.55 1.73 -23.51
CA LYS A 115 -10.42 0.61 -23.10
C LYS A 115 -9.74 -0.42 -22.18
N SER A 116 -8.40 -0.50 -22.21
CA SER A 116 -7.60 -1.38 -21.35
C SER A 116 -7.42 -0.89 -19.91
N VAL A 117 -7.68 0.38 -19.61
CA VAL A 117 -7.37 0.99 -18.29
C VAL A 117 -8.13 0.35 -17.12
N PRO A 118 -9.45 0.07 -17.21
CA PRO A 118 -10.16 -0.60 -16.11
C PRO A 118 -9.54 -1.96 -15.77
N LEU A 119 -9.09 -2.73 -16.77
CA LEU A 119 -8.39 -3.98 -16.57
C LEU A 119 -7.06 -3.76 -15.83
N MET A 120 -6.30 -2.71 -16.18
CA MET A 120 -5.06 -2.37 -15.47
C MET A 120 -5.29 -2.04 -13.99
N ILE A 121 -6.42 -1.39 -13.65
CA ILE A 121 -6.82 -1.16 -12.25
C ILE A 121 -7.08 -2.48 -11.54
N GLY A 122 -7.87 -3.37 -12.14
CA GLY A 122 -8.15 -4.68 -11.56
C GLY A 122 -6.87 -5.53 -11.34
N LEU A 123 -5.94 -5.49 -12.31
CA LEU A 123 -4.65 -6.15 -12.19
C LEU A 123 -3.75 -5.52 -11.11
N ALA A 124 -3.80 -4.20 -10.94
CA ALA A 124 -3.08 -3.52 -9.86
C ALA A 124 -3.62 -3.95 -8.48
N VAL A 125 -4.94 -4.07 -8.31
CA VAL A 125 -5.54 -4.64 -7.08
C VAL A 125 -5.10 -6.09 -6.89
N PHE A 126 -5.16 -6.91 -7.95
CA PHE A 126 -4.84 -8.33 -7.84
C PHE A 126 -3.37 -8.60 -7.52
N SER A 127 -2.47 -7.72 -7.98
CA SER A 127 -1.04 -7.83 -7.66
C SER A 127 -0.76 -7.82 -6.16
N HIS A 128 -1.64 -7.22 -5.35
CA HIS A 128 -1.53 -7.24 -3.90
C HIS A 128 -1.51 -8.67 -3.37
N TRP A 129 -2.53 -9.46 -3.73
CA TRP A 129 -2.63 -10.86 -3.31
C TRP A 129 -1.44 -11.71 -3.78
N ILE A 130 -0.89 -11.42 -4.96
CA ILE A 130 0.30 -12.13 -5.48
C ILE A 130 1.55 -11.80 -4.67
N LEU A 131 1.75 -10.54 -4.30
CA LEU A 131 2.87 -10.15 -3.44
C LEU A 131 2.71 -10.71 -2.04
N ASP A 132 1.48 -10.73 -1.52
CA ASP A 132 1.17 -11.36 -0.23
C ASP A 132 1.46 -12.85 -0.28
N LEU A 133 1.12 -13.56 -1.36
CA LEU A 133 1.41 -14.99 -1.48
C LEU A 133 2.90 -15.30 -1.29
N VAL A 134 3.78 -14.41 -1.74
CA VAL A 134 5.22 -14.52 -1.52
C VAL A 134 5.59 -14.19 -0.07
N ALA A 135 5.05 -13.09 0.44
CA ALA A 135 5.41 -12.53 1.74
C ALA A 135 4.88 -13.35 2.93
N HIS A 136 3.58 -13.60 2.93
CA HIS A 136 2.85 -14.16 4.05
C HIS A 136 3.28 -15.58 4.42
N PRO A 137 3.23 -15.96 5.71
CA PRO A 137 3.21 -17.35 6.12
C PRO A 137 1.96 -18.05 5.57
N ARG A 138 1.73 -19.32 5.90
CA ARG A 138 0.57 -20.08 5.40
C ARG A 138 -0.76 -19.65 6.04
N ASP A 139 -1.14 -18.39 5.85
CA ASP A 139 -2.31 -17.75 6.46
C ASP A 139 -3.35 -17.24 5.44
N LEU A 140 -2.96 -17.06 4.16
CA LEU A 140 -3.83 -16.58 3.08
C LEU A 140 -4.75 -17.68 2.58
N ALA A 141 -6.05 -17.50 2.75
CA ALA A 141 -7.02 -18.50 2.29
C ALA A 141 -7.19 -18.48 0.76
N ILE A 142 -7.49 -19.65 0.17
CA ILE A 142 -7.93 -19.69 -1.24
C ILE A 142 -9.41 -19.33 -1.32
N TYR A 143 -10.22 -19.98 -0.49
CA TYR A 143 -11.67 -19.79 -0.42
C TYR A 143 -12.13 -19.93 1.03
N ASP A 144 -13.05 -19.06 1.44
CA ASP A 144 -13.46 -18.90 2.83
C ASP A 144 -12.21 -18.74 3.72
N ASN A 145 -12.21 -19.15 4.99
CA ASN A 145 -11.02 -19.18 5.84
C ASN A 145 -10.31 -20.55 5.81
N THR A 146 -10.37 -21.25 4.66
CA THR A 146 -9.83 -22.61 4.50
C THR A 146 -8.72 -22.67 3.45
N TRP A 147 -7.96 -23.76 3.47
CA TRP A 147 -6.92 -24.08 2.46
C TRP A 147 -5.90 -22.95 2.32
N LYS A 148 -5.26 -22.62 3.44
CA LYS A 148 -4.34 -21.49 3.54
C LYS A 148 -2.99 -21.77 2.87
N VAL A 149 -2.53 -20.80 2.10
CA VAL A 149 -1.30 -20.78 1.31
C VAL A 149 -0.42 -19.59 1.74
N GLY A 150 0.81 -19.57 1.24
CA GLY A 150 1.83 -18.57 1.56
C GLY A 150 3.22 -19.19 1.51
N PHE A 151 4.18 -18.51 0.88
CA PHE A 151 5.56 -18.97 0.75
C PHE A 151 6.42 -18.62 1.97
N GLY A 152 5.96 -17.68 2.81
CA GLY A 152 6.54 -17.42 4.12
C GLY A 152 7.82 -16.62 4.08
N LEU A 153 8.00 -15.69 3.13
CA LEU A 153 9.18 -14.83 3.08
C LEU A 153 9.32 -13.96 4.34
N TRP A 154 8.23 -13.61 5.03
CA TRP A 154 8.24 -12.95 6.34
C TRP A 154 9.00 -13.72 7.43
N ASN A 155 9.26 -15.02 7.26
CA ASN A 155 10.14 -15.76 8.17
C ASN A 155 11.62 -15.34 8.03
N TYR A 156 11.97 -14.60 6.99
CA TYR A 156 13.31 -14.17 6.65
C TYR A 156 13.36 -12.64 6.49
N ARG A 157 13.57 -11.94 7.61
CA ARG A 157 13.56 -10.46 7.66
C ARG A 157 14.43 -9.78 6.60
N ASP A 158 15.71 -10.15 6.50
CA ASP A 158 16.62 -9.42 5.61
C ASP A 158 16.37 -9.74 4.11
N PRO A 159 16.10 -10.99 3.71
CA PRO A 159 15.67 -11.29 2.35
C PRO A 159 14.36 -10.63 1.94
N GLU A 160 13.38 -10.57 2.85
CA GLU A 160 12.11 -9.88 2.61
C GLU A 160 12.33 -8.39 2.38
N PHE A 161 13.00 -7.71 3.30
CA PHE A 161 13.36 -6.30 3.17
C PHE A 161 14.11 -6.03 1.86
N ALA A 162 15.11 -6.86 1.53
CA ALA A 162 15.86 -6.70 0.29
C ALA A 162 14.98 -6.81 -0.96
N LEU A 163 14.02 -7.74 -0.96
CA LEU A 163 13.07 -7.90 -2.06
C LEU A 163 12.16 -6.67 -2.20
N GLU A 164 11.59 -6.17 -1.10
CA GLU A 164 10.71 -5.01 -1.12
C GLU A 164 11.43 -3.74 -1.62
N ILE A 165 12.65 -3.49 -1.15
CA ILE A 165 13.47 -2.36 -1.62
C ILE A 165 13.82 -2.52 -3.10
N ALA A 166 14.15 -3.72 -3.56
CA ALA A 166 14.43 -3.99 -4.97
C ALA A 166 13.20 -3.75 -5.85
N LEU A 167 12.03 -4.23 -5.44
CA LEU A 167 10.77 -4.00 -6.13
C LEU A 167 10.44 -2.50 -6.18
N LEU A 168 10.50 -1.80 -5.05
CA LEU A 168 10.21 -0.37 -4.98
C LEU A 168 11.17 0.43 -5.88
N ALA A 169 12.47 0.21 -5.78
CA ALA A 169 13.47 0.88 -6.60
C ALA A 169 13.26 0.58 -8.09
N GLY A 170 12.97 -0.68 -8.44
CA GLY A 170 12.64 -1.08 -9.81
C GLY A 170 11.38 -0.39 -10.35
N GLY A 171 10.32 -0.34 -9.54
CA GLY A 171 9.08 0.35 -9.87
C GLY A 171 9.29 1.84 -10.13
N ILE A 172 10.05 2.52 -9.26
CA ILE A 172 10.40 3.93 -9.41
C ILE A 172 11.28 4.15 -10.65
N ALA A 173 12.27 3.28 -10.90
CA ALA A 173 13.10 3.37 -12.10
C ALA A 173 12.26 3.23 -13.38
N LEU A 174 11.32 2.29 -13.42
CA LEU A 174 10.36 2.16 -14.53
C LEU A 174 9.47 3.41 -14.66
N TYR A 175 8.99 3.97 -13.56
CA TYR A 175 8.22 5.20 -13.57
C TYR A 175 9.00 6.37 -14.17
N LEU A 176 10.24 6.59 -13.71
CA LEU A 176 11.09 7.70 -14.15
C LEU A 176 11.54 7.57 -15.61
N THR A 177 11.72 6.34 -16.11
CA THR A 177 12.15 6.08 -17.50
C THR A 177 11.00 6.14 -18.50
N ARG A 178 9.77 5.80 -18.08
CA ARG A 178 8.59 5.72 -18.97
C ARG A 178 7.75 6.99 -19.03
N ASN A 179 8.04 7.99 -18.20
CA ASN A 179 7.26 9.23 -18.11
C ASN A 179 8.18 10.45 -18.27
N ALA A 180 7.84 11.36 -19.18
CA ALA A 180 8.52 12.63 -19.35
C ALA A 180 7.99 13.62 -18.32
N MET A 181 8.88 14.17 -17.49
CA MET A 181 8.47 15.13 -16.47
C MET A 181 9.58 16.14 -16.13
N PRO A 182 9.21 17.32 -15.60
CA PRO A 182 10.17 18.32 -15.16
C PRO A 182 11.11 17.79 -14.08
N THR A 183 12.34 18.30 -14.03
CA THR A 183 13.37 17.90 -13.05
C THR A 183 12.88 18.00 -11.60
N ILE A 184 12.10 19.04 -11.27
CA ILE A 184 11.52 19.20 -9.93
C ILE A 184 10.58 18.05 -9.55
N ARG A 185 9.79 17.54 -10.49
CA ARG A 185 8.90 16.40 -10.26
C ARG A 185 9.67 15.09 -10.15
N LYS A 186 10.72 14.92 -10.97
CA LYS A 186 11.65 13.77 -10.84
C LYS A 186 12.27 13.74 -9.44
N GLY A 187 12.77 14.89 -8.97
CA GLY A 187 13.31 15.04 -7.62
C GLY A 187 12.28 14.70 -6.54
N ALA A 188 11.04 15.17 -6.67
CA ALA A 188 9.97 14.87 -5.72
C ALA A 188 9.60 13.37 -5.68
N VAL A 189 9.58 12.69 -6.83
CA VAL A 189 9.33 11.25 -6.92
C VAL A 189 10.45 10.46 -6.24
N ILE A 190 11.71 10.82 -6.50
CA ILE A 190 12.87 10.20 -5.85
C ILE A 190 12.82 10.44 -4.34
N ALA A 191 12.56 11.67 -3.89
CA ALA A 191 12.44 12.00 -2.47
C ALA A 191 11.31 11.20 -1.80
N PHE A 192 10.15 11.07 -2.46
CA PHE A 192 9.05 10.26 -1.94
C PHE A 192 9.42 8.78 -1.86
N GLY A 193 10.06 8.23 -2.89
CA GLY A 193 10.60 6.88 -2.88
C GLY A 193 11.60 6.65 -1.73
N THR A 194 12.54 7.58 -1.52
CA THR A 194 13.47 7.52 -0.40
C THR A 194 12.76 7.57 0.95
N ALA A 195 11.72 8.40 1.09
CA ALA A 195 10.92 8.45 2.31
C ALA A 195 10.22 7.11 2.60
N LEU A 196 9.69 6.45 1.56
CA LEU A 196 9.11 5.11 1.68
C LEU A 196 10.17 4.07 2.11
N VAL A 197 11.39 4.14 1.60
CA VAL A 197 12.51 3.29 2.05
C VAL A 197 12.84 3.53 3.54
N ILE A 198 12.90 4.80 3.97
CA ILE A 198 13.17 5.14 5.38
C ILE A 198 12.07 4.57 6.29
N VAL A 199 10.82 4.71 5.87
CA VAL A 199 9.68 4.10 6.56
C VAL A 199 9.84 2.58 6.65
N GLN A 200 10.22 1.91 5.57
CA GLN A 200 10.43 0.46 5.56
C GLN A 200 11.56 0.03 6.50
N ILE A 201 12.66 0.78 6.54
CA ILE A 201 13.77 0.54 7.49
C ILE A 201 13.26 0.67 8.93
N GLY A 202 12.47 1.70 9.20
CA GLY A 202 11.81 1.91 10.49
C GLY A 202 10.95 0.71 10.87
N ASP A 203 10.10 0.26 9.95
CA ASP A 203 9.18 -0.86 10.17
C ASP A 203 9.91 -2.19 10.48
N THR A 204 11.01 -2.43 9.75
CA THR A 204 11.75 -3.70 9.77
C THR A 204 12.75 -3.80 10.92
N TYR A 205 13.49 -2.73 11.20
CA TYR A 205 14.68 -2.79 12.05
C TYR A 205 14.55 -2.05 13.38
N VAL A 206 13.61 -1.12 13.53
CA VAL A 206 13.44 -0.40 14.80
C VAL A 206 12.68 -1.29 15.77
N PRO A 207 13.28 -1.68 16.92
CA PRO A 207 12.59 -2.49 17.91
C PRO A 207 11.40 -1.73 18.49
N ARG A 208 10.21 -2.32 18.42
CA ARG A 208 8.97 -1.75 18.95
C ARG A 208 8.16 -2.78 19.71
N THR A 209 7.29 -2.32 20.60
CA THR A 209 6.30 -3.15 21.28
C THR A 209 5.16 -3.47 20.32
N ALA A 210 4.51 -4.63 20.51
CA ALA A 210 3.30 -4.97 19.78
C ALA A 210 2.21 -3.93 20.07
N LEU A 211 1.62 -3.39 19.00
CA LEU A 211 0.47 -2.49 19.07
C LEU A 211 -0.81 -3.29 19.33
N THR A 212 -1.88 -2.59 19.71
CA THR A 212 -3.22 -3.19 19.67
C THR A 212 -3.68 -3.38 18.22
N ASP A 213 -4.63 -4.28 18.00
CA ASP A 213 -5.17 -4.55 16.67
C ASP A 213 -5.77 -3.27 16.06
N THR A 214 -6.56 -2.55 16.86
CA THR A 214 -7.17 -1.26 16.46
C THR A 214 -6.12 -0.21 16.11
N ALA A 215 -5.07 -0.05 16.93
CA ALA A 215 -4.01 0.91 16.63
C ALA A 215 -3.30 0.57 15.32
N THR A 216 -3.05 -0.72 15.09
CA THR A 216 -2.38 -1.22 13.88
C THR A 216 -3.18 -0.90 12.61
N VAL A 217 -4.47 -1.24 12.57
CA VAL A 217 -5.32 -0.98 11.40
C VAL A 217 -5.68 0.50 11.24
N THR A 218 -5.66 1.28 12.32
CA THR A 218 -5.84 2.73 12.26
C THR A 218 -4.66 3.38 11.55
N GLY A 219 -3.43 3.02 11.88
CA GLY A 219 -2.29 3.62 11.17
C GLY A 219 -2.14 3.11 9.74
N VAL A 220 -2.56 1.87 9.42
CA VAL A 220 -2.73 1.43 8.02
C VAL A 220 -3.59 2.45 7.24
N TRP A 221 -4.76 2.81 7.77
CA TRP A 221 -5.61 3.85 7.19
C TRP A 221 -4.89 5.21 7.08
N VAL A 222 -4.23 5.67 8.14
CA VAL A 222 -3.57 6.99 8.18
C VAL A 222 -2.42 7.07 7.18
N PHE A 223 -1.47 6.13 7.23
CA PHE A 223 -0.27 6.17 6.40
C PHE A 223 -0.57 5.91 4.92
N TYR A 224 -1.45 4.96 4.60
CA TYR A 224 -1.80 4.70 3.20
C TYR A 224 -2.53 5.90 2.58
N THR A 225 -3.43 6.52 3.34
CA THR A 225 -4.10 7.75 2.90
C THR A 225 -3.10 8.89 2.75
N LEU A 226 -2.15 9.03 3.67
CA LEU A 226 -1.07 10.01 3.55
C LEU A 226 -0.24 9.77 2.27
N PHE A 227 0.12 8.52 1.95
CA PHE A 227 0.87 8.19 0.74
C PHE A 227 0.08 8.48 -0.54
N VAL A 228 -1.23 8.22 -0.54
CA VAL A 228 -2.13 8.62 -1.64
C VAL A 228 -2.14 10.14 -1.82
N LEU A 229 -2.22 10.91 -0.72
CA LEU A 229 -2.20 12.37 -0.75
C LEU A 229 -0.86 12.93 -1.24
N ILE A 230 0.26 12.34 -0.80
CA ILE A 230 1.60 12.70 -1.29
C ILE A 230 1.71 12.37 -2.77
N ALA A 231 1.28 11.19 -3.21
CA ALA A 231 1.27 10.81 -4.63
C ALA A 231 0.44 11.80 -5.47
N PHE A 232 -0.71 12.23 -4.96
CA PHE A 232 -1.54 13.27 -5.60
C PHE A 232 -0.80 14.61 -5.70
N ALA A 233 -0.17 15.06 -4.62
CA ALA A 233 0.58 16.31 -4.59
C ALA A 233 1.78 16.27 -5.56
N VAL A 234 2.57 15.19 -5.54
CA VAL A 234 3.68 14.94 -6.47
C VAL A 234 3.20 14.94 -7.91
N GLU A 235 2.01 14.42 -8.17
CA GLU A 235 1.44 14.41 -9.52
C GLU A 235 1.10 15.82 -10.05
N LYS A 236 0.77 16.75 -9.16
CA LYS A 236 0.45 18.14 -9.51
C LYS A 236 1.68 19.02 -9.74
N ILE A 237 2.87 18.60 -9.30
CA ILE A 237 4.11 19.37 -9.48
C ILE A 237 4.40 19.58 -10.97
N GLY A 238 4.51 20.84 -11.39
CA GLY A 238 4.85 21.21 -12.76
C GLY A 238 3.70 21.09 -13.76
N VAL A 239 2.48 20.76 -13.32
CA VAL A 239 1.28 20.90 -14.15
C VAL A 239 0.91 22.38 -14.17
N ARG A 240 1.20 23.09 -15.25
CA ARG A 240 0.67 24.46 -15.44
C ARG A 240 -0.85 24.37 -15.43
N THR A 241 -1.49 24.96 -14.43
CA THR A 241 -2.90 25.33 -14.50
C THR A 241 -3.03 26.22 -15.74
N LYS A 242 -3.75 25.78 -16.77
CA LYS A 242 -4.26 26.72 -17.76
C LYS A 242 -5.19 27.63 -16.97
N SER A 243 -4.71 28.81 -16.58
CA SER A 243 -5.59 29.89 -16.16
C SER A 243 -6.44 30.21 -17.38
N ASN A 244 -7.71 29.81 -17.37
CA ASN A 244 -8.70 30.38 -18.27
C ASN A 244 -8.81 31.84 -17.86
N THR A 245 -8.05 32.71 -18.51
CA THR A 245 -8.39 34.12 -18.59
C THR A 245 -9.49 34.26 -19.63
N PRO A 246 -10.61 34.93 -19.30
CA PRO A 246 -11.71 35.18 -20.24
C PRO A 246 -11.28 36.04 -21.43
#